data_AF-X1HE44-F1
#
_entry.id   AF-X1HE44-F1
#
_cell.length_a   1.000
_cell.length_b   1.000
_cell.length_c   1.000
_cell.angle_alpha   90.00
_cell.angle_beta   90.00
_cell.angle_gamma   90.00
#
_symmetry.space_group_name_H-M   'P 1'
#
loop_
_entity.id
_entity.type
_entity.pdbx_description
1 polymer ?
#
loop_
_entity_poly.entity_id
_entity_poly.type
_entity_poly.pdbx_seq_one_letter_code
_entity_poly.pdbx_strand_id
1 'polypeptide(L)'
;HLLPQYGNDRDPIVTPYPTKALNEYLDVLRNKFRDWYGANRLTADGKRKAEVLWTYFEAAQIHNAILLDMKKKAWINLNGMLDFSGVSAWDVTAYTEGQAHGAENMPFRSDIGCRGWLNRKTALGGNMPHNWTSAEMVNLIRDIFVVEEGDALILGKGVPPEWLKPGSRFGVTNMPTDFGPVTYTVIVDRSGKVFLNYKGSESYRTAFIFHEKEEEVIHPR
;
A
#
# COMPACT_ATOMS: atom_id res chain seq x y z
N HIS A 1 -4.47 -0.11 29.34
CA HIS A 1 -3.66 0.93 28.66
C HIS A 1 -2.96 0.43 27.38
N LEU A 2 -3.51 -0.57 26.66
CA LEU A 2 -2.86 -1.21 25.49
C LEU A 2 -3.58 -0.95 24.15
N LEU A 3 -4.61 -0.09 24.12
CA LEU A 3 -5.17 0.40 22.87
C LEU A 3 -4.23 1.48 22.33
N PRO A 4 -3.92 1.54 21.02
CA PRO A 4 -3.10 2.62 20.50
C PRO A 4 -3.90 3.91 20.69
N GLN A 5 -3.41 4.75 21.58
CA GLN A 5 -3.60 6.17 21.42
C GLN A 5 -2.65 6.52 20.28
N TYR A 6 -3.18 6.82 19.09
CA TYR A 6 -2.39 7.44 18.04
C TYR A 6 -2.01 8.83 18.55
N GLY A 7 -0.96 8.89 19.35
CA GLY A 7 -0.41 10.10 19.97
C GLY A 7 0.84 10.57 19.25
N ASN A 8 1.47 9.66 18.49
CA ASN A 8 2.55 9.93 17.58
C ASN A 8 2.12 9.60 16.15
N ASP A 9 2.47 10.44 15.18
CA ASP A 9 2.18 10.21 13.75
C ASP A 9 2.82 8.92 13.19
N ARG A 10 3.68 8.27 13.96
CA ARG A 10 4.33 6.99 13.63
C ARG A 10 3.56 5.76 14.07
N ASP A 11 2.68 5.89 15.06
CA ASP A 11 1.89 4.79 15.61
C ASP A 11 1.05 4.05 14.53
N PRO A 12 0.50 4.72 13.49
CA PRO A 12 -0.25 4.07 12.40
C PRO A 12 0.58 3.21 11.44
N ILE A 13 1.92 3.21 11.54
CA ILE A 13 2.78 2.47 10.61
C ILE A 13 2.90 1.00 11.00
N VAL A 14 2.85 0.71 12.31
CA VAL A 14 3.17 -0.62 12.86
C VAL A 14 1.94 -1.47 13.19
N THR A 15 0.75 -0.93 12.93
CA THR A 15 -0.53 -1.55 13.29
C THR A 15 -1.54 -1.30 12.16
N PRO A 16 -2.04 -2.31 11.41
CA PRO A 16 -1.87 -3.76 11.58
C PRO A 16 -0.69 -4.39 10.82
N TYR A 17 -0.17 -3.78 9.76
CA TYR A 17 1.02 -4.27 9.06
C TYR A 17 2.31 -3.73 9.70
N PRO A 18 3.45 -4.44 9.64
CA PRO A 18 3.63 -5.83 9.21
C PRO A 18 3.34 -6.86 10.32
N THR A 19 3.12 -6.41 11.55
CA THR A 19 3.22 -7.27 12.74
C THR A 19 1.96 -8.07 13.04
N LYS A 20 0.81 -7.69 12.48
CA LYS A 20 -0.52 -8.18 12.89
C LYS A 20 -0.77 -8.01 14.41
N ALA A 21 -0.03 -7.09 15.04
CA ALA A 21 -0.17 -6.80 16.46
C ALA A 21 -1.57 -6.25 16.73
N LEU A 22 -2.14 -6.64 17.88
CA LEU A 22 -3.44 -6.16 18.34
C LEU A 22 -4.60 -6.51 17.40
N ASN A 23 -4.50 -7.62 16.65
CA ASN A 23 -5.56 -8.12 15.77
C ASN A 23 -6.89 -8.35 16.51
N GLU A 24 -6.86 -8.67 17.80
CA GLU A 24 -8.04 -8.78 18.66
C GLU A 24 -8.80 -7.44 18.81
N TYR A 25 -8.18 -6.32 18.44
CA TYR A 25 -8.74 -4.98 18.42
C TYR A 25 -8.91 -4.42 17.01
N LEU A 26 -8.88 -5.25 15.95
CA LEU A 26 -8.84 -4.81 14.56
C LEU A 26 -9.93 -3.80 14.19
N ASP A 27 -11.15 -3.96 14.69
CA ASP A 27 -12.24 -3.00 14.40
C ASP A 27 -12.00 -1.63 15.03
N VAL A 28 -11.45 -1.60 16.26
CA VAL A 28 -11.07 -0.36 16.94
C VAL A 28 -9.89 0.29 16.21
N LEU A 29 -8.90 -0.50 15.82
CA LEU A 29 -7.74 -0.05 15.05
C LEU A 29 -8.17 0.55 13.70
N ARG A 30 -9.03 -0.15 12.96
CA ARG A 30 -9.56 0.28 11.66
C ARG A 30 -10.27 1.62 11.79
N ASN A 31 -11.15 1.79 12.77
CA ASN A 31 -11.88 3.04 12.97
C ASN A 31 -10.93 4.20 13.29
N LYS A 32 -10.01 3.99 14.26
CA LYS A 32 -9.05 5.03 14.62
C LYS A 32 -8.08 5.38 13.48
N PHE A 33 -7.63 4.37 12.73
CA PHE A 33 -6.75 4.56 11.58
C PHE A 33 -7.48 5.34 10.49
N ARG A 34 -8.75 5.01 10.21
CA ARG A 34 -9.57 5.73 9.24
C ARG A 34 -9.68 7.22 9.57
N ASP A 35 -9.91 7.55 10.83
CA ASP A 35 -10.05 8.93 11.29
C ASP A 35 -8.71 9.68 11.19
N TRP A 36 -7.62 9.05 11.66
CA TRP A 36 -6.27 9.60 11.55
C TRP A 36 -5.86 9.81 10.08
N TYR A 37 -6.10 8.83 9.22
CA TYR A 37 -5.76 8.89 7.79
C TYR A 37 -6.53 10.01 7.09
N GLY A 38 -7.82 10.16 7.41
CA GLY A 38 -8.64 11.27 6.90
C GLY A 38 -8.09 12.64 7.29
N ALA A 39 -7.63 12.81 8.53
CA ALA A 39 -7.08 14.08 9.01
C ALA A 39 -5.66 14.41 8.49
N ASN A 40 -4.86 13.37 8.23
CA ASN A 40 -3.42 13.53 7.96
C ASN A 40 -3.02 13.31 6.50
N ARG A 41 -3.77 12.49 5.75
CA ARG A 41 -3.47 12.15 4.34
C ARG A 41 -4.51 12.67 3.36
N LEU A 42 -5.59 13.27 3.85
CA LEU A 42 -6.57 13.91 3.00
C LEU A 42 -6.75 15.38 3.40
N THR A 43 -6.94 16.23 2.40
CA THR A 43 -7.45 17.60 2.57
C THR A 43 -8.96 17.56 2.82
N ALA A 44 -9.54 18.69 3.23
CA ALA A 44 -10.99 18.79 3.46
C ALA A 44 -11.84 18.48 2.21
N ASP A 45 -11.28 18.72 1.01
CA ASP A 45 -11.89 18.38 -0.29
C ASP A 45 -11.52 16.96 -0.79
N GLY A 46 -10.90 16.14 0.05
CA GLY A 46 -10.61 14.73 -0.25
C GLY A 46 -9.44 14.49 -1.19
N LYS A 47 -8.54 15.46 -1.37
CA LYS A 47 -7.31 15.31 -2.16
C LYS A 47 -6.16 14.80 -1.30
N ARG A 48 -5.12 14.24 -1.93
CA ARG A 48 -3.88 13.84 -1.24
C ARG A 48 -3.29 15.01 -0.47
N LYS A 49 -3.07 14.81 0.82
CA LYS A 49 -2.24 15.64 1.68
C LYS A 49 -0.92 14.91 1.89
N ALA A 50 0.06 15.24 1.05
CA ALA A 50 1.36 14.58 1.04
C ALA A 50 2.08 14.70 2.39
N GLU A 51 2.79 13.65 2.78
CA GLU A 51 3.80 13.77 3.82
C GLU A 51 4.98 14.59 3.27
N VAL A 52 5.50 15.53 4.05
CA VAL A 52 6.54 16.47 3.58
C VAL A 52 7.90 16.14 4.18
N LEU A 53 7.93 15.56 5.38
CA LEU A 53 9.17 15.28 6.10
C LEU A 53 9.60 13.83 5.92
N TRP A 54 8.71 12.89 6.21
CA TRP A 54 9.02 11.45 6.26
C TRP A 54 8.23 10.70 5.21
N THR A 55 8.50 11.00 3.95
CA THR A 55 7.68 10.58 2.81
C THR A 55 7.53 9.06 2.68
N TYR A 56 8.51 8.28 3.14
CA TYR A 56 8.42 6.82 3.19
C TYR A 56 7.35 6.27 4.14
N PHE A 57 7.01 6.99 5.22
CA PHE A 57 5.90 6.59 6.08
C PHE A 57 4.56 6.67 5.36
N GLU A 58 4.43 7.53 4.34
CA GLU A 58 3.24 7.58 3.51
C GLU A 58 3.01 6.26 2.78
N ALA A 59 4.06 5.60 2.28
CA ALA A 59 3.95 4.31 1.60
C ALA A 59 3.37 3.22 2.53
N ALA A 60 3.90 3.08 3.75
CA ALA A 60 3.36 2.11 4.72
C ALA A 60 1.95 2.46 5.20
N GLN A 61 1.62 3.75 5.30
CA GLN A 61 0.27 4.19 5.65
C GLN A 61 -0.72 3.88 4.52
N ILE A 62 -0.33 4.06 3.25
CA ILE A 62 -1.12 3.63 2.10
C ILE A 62 -1.30 2.10 2.13
N HIS A 63 -0.24 1.36 2.44
CA HIS A 63 -0.31 -0.10 2.55
C HIS A 63 -1.29 -0.54 3.65
N ASN A 64 -1.19 0.03 4.84
CA ASN A 64 -2.17 -0.20 5.92
C ASN A 64 -3.59 0.16 5.49
N ALA A 65 -3.79 1.25 4.75
CA ALA A 65 -5.10 1.61 4.22
C ALA A 65 -5.65 0.56 3.24
N ILE A 66 -4.82 -0.08 2.41
CA ILE A 66 -5.24 -1.20 1.55
C ILE A 66 -5.67 -2.40 2.39
N LEU A 67 -4.84 -2.79 3.37
CA LEU A 67 -5.10 -3.96 4.22
C LEU A 67 -6.33 -3.76 5.12
N LEU A 68 -6.63 -2.51 5.49
CA LEU A 68 -7.81 -2.12 6.27
C LEU A 68 -9.06 -1.82 5.43
N ASP A 69 -9.07 -2.21 4.16
CA ASP A 69 -10.20 -2.08 3.23
C ASP A 69 -10.57 -0.62 2.86
N MET A 70 -9.65 0.33 3.05
CA MET A 70 -9.80 1.74 2.69
C MET A 70 -9.30 2.06 1.27
N LYS A 71 -9.51 1.14 0.32
CA LYS A 71 -8.97 1.17 -1.06
C LYS A 71 -9.04 2.54 -1.73
N LYS A 72 -10.21 3.17 -1.77
CA LYS A 72 -10.42 4.45 -2.47
C LYS A 72 -9.49 5.54 -1.94
N LYS A 73 -9.36 5.65 -0.62
CA LYS A 73 -8.50 6.63 0.05
C LYS A 73 -7.01 6.28 -0.14
N ALA A 74 -6.67 5.00 -0.13
CA ALA A 74 -5.32 4.53 -0.41
C ALA A 74 -4.88 4.91 -1.83
N TRP A 75 -5.72 4.65 -2.83
CA TRP A 75 -5.40 4.96 -4.24
C TRP A 75 -5.28 6.45 -4.55
N ILE A 76 -6.03 7.33 -3.87
CA ILE A 76 -5.82 8.79 -3.97
C ILE A 76 -4.38 9.17 -3.61
N ASN A 77 -3.85 8.57 -2.55
CA ASN A 77 -2.50 8.88 -2.07
C ASN A 77 -1.43 8.14 -2.88
N LEU A 78 -1.68 6.88 -3.24
CA LEU A 78 -0.78 6.08 -4.09
C LEU A 78 -0.60 6.74 -5.47
N ASN A 79 -1.68 7.10 -6.16
CA ASN A 79 -1.60 7.79 -7.45
C ASN A 79 -0.85 9.11 -7.31
N GLY A 80 -1.19 9.92 -6.29
CA GLY A 80 -0.49 11.18 -6.07
C GLY A 80 0.99 11.02 -5.70
N MET A 81 1.38 9.91 -5.07
CA MET A 81 2.78 9.58 -4.79
C MET A 81 3.53 9.17 -6.06
N LEU A 82 2.91 8.34 -6.90
CA LEU A 82 3.47 7.90 -8.19
C LEU A 82 3.59 9.08 -9.16
N ASP A 83 2.56 9.92 -9.29
CA ASP A 83 2.53 11.10 -10.17
C ASP A 83 3.54 12.16 -9.74
N PHE A 84 3.67 12.43 -8.43
CA PHE A 84 4.56 13.48 -7.90
C PHE A 84 6.04 13.16 -8.09
N SER A 85 6.39 11.88 -7.99
CA SER A 85 7.79 11.47 -8.00
C SER A 85 8.44 11.66 -9.38
N GLY A 86 7.68 11.66 -10.48
CA GLY A 86 8.24 11.53 -11.83
C GLY A 86 9.02 10.23 -12.02
N VAL A 87 8.94 9.34 -11.02
CA VAL A 87 9.55 8.03 -10.95
C VAL A 87 8.49 7.07 -11.48
N SER A 88 8.83 6.33 -12.54
CA SER A 88 7.94 5.28 -13.06
C SER A 88 7.54 4.32 -11.93
N ALA A 89 6.37 3.70 -12.00
CA ALA A 89 6.03 2.57 -11.12
C ALA A 89 7.07 1.42 -11.19
N TRP A 90 7.96 1.46 -12.18
CA TRP A 90 9.09 0.55 -12.37
C TRP A 90 10.41 1.04 -11.77
N ASP A 91 10.49 2.29 -11.31
CA ASP A 91 11.66 2.90 -10.67
C ASP A 91 11.47 3.01 -9.13
N VAL A 92 10.69 2.11 -8.52
CA VAL A 92 10.40 2.02 -7.07
C VAL A 92 11.63 1.97 -6.15
N THR A 93 12.82 1.77 -6.72
CA THR A 93 14.12 1.84 -6.02
C THR A 93 14.74 3.23 -5.98
N ALA A 94 14.17 4.21 -6.68
CA ALA A 94 14.68 5.57 -6.85
C ALA A 94 13.76 6.62 -6.21
N TYR A 95 13.07 6.26 -5.13
CA TYR A 95 12.22 7.19 -4.42
C TYR A 95 13.08 8.34 -3.84
N THR A 96 12.77 9.57 -4.26
CA THR A 96 13.47 10.76 -3.76
C THR A 96 12.80 11.23 -2.49
N GLU A 97 13.52 11.19 -1.38
CA GLU A 97 13.09 11.79 -0.12
C GLU A 97 13.33 13.31 -0.16
N GLY A 98 12.29 14.10 0.11
CA GLY A 98 12.35 15.57 0.12
C GLY A 98 12.01 16.25 -1.21
N GLN A 99 12.37 17.54 -1.33
CA GLN A 99 12.10 18.32 -2.54
C GLN A 99 13.04 17.92 -3.69
N ALA A 100 12.64 18.16 -4.94
CA ALA A 100 13.39 17.81 -6.16
C ALA A 100 14.84 18.36 -6.25
N HIS A 101 15.23 19.28 -5.34
CA HIS A 101 16.56 19.86 -5.21
C HIS A 101 17.09 19.82 -3.75
N GLY A 102 16.30 19.28 -2.83
CA GLY A 102 16.63 19.19 -1.41
C GLY A 102 17.27 17.85 -1.12
N ALA A 103 18.58 17.85 -0.92
CA ALA A 103 19.17 16.78 -0.11
C ALA A 103 18.58 16.92 1.29
N GLU A 104 18.03 15.85 1.85
CA GLU A 104 17.80 15.80 3.28
C GLU A 104 19.17 16.03 3.95
N ASN A 105 19.35 17.20 4.55
CA ASN A 105 20.60 17.54 5.20
C ASN A 105 20.81 16.55 6.34
N MET A 106 21.78 15.66 6.16
CA MET A 106 22.25 14.77 7.22
C MET A 106 22.62 15.62 8.45
N PRO A 107 22.27 15.21 9.68
CA PRO A 107 22.94 15.74 10.88
C PRO A 107 24.44 15.37 10.91
N PHE A 108 24.89 14.44 10.06
CA PHE A 108 26.30 14.01 9.94
C PHE A 108 26.73 13.94 8.46
N ARG A 109 27.69 14.79 8.07
CA ARG A 109 28.29 14.99 6.73
C ARG A 109 28.01 13.91 5.66
N SER A 110 27.56 14.38 4.49
CA SER A 110 27.34 13.61 3.25
C SER A 110 28.66 13.21 2.56
N ASP A 111 29.32 12.18 3.07
CA ASP A 111 30.55 11.63 2.48
C ASP A 111 30.27 10.95 1.12
N ILE A 112 31.13 11.23 0.14
CA ILE A 112 31.13 10.64 -1.21
C ILE A 112 31.44 9.14 -1.18
N GLY A 113 32.16 8.65 -0.16
CA GLY A 113 32.52 7.24 -0.02
C GLY A 113 31.34 6.29 0.22
N CYS A 114 30.21 6.78 0.71
CA CYS A 114 29.05 5.95 1.07
C CYS A 114 28.05 5.71 -0.09
N ARG A 115 28.32 6.23 -1.30
CA ARG A 115 27.32 6.34 -2.39
C ARG A 115 27.25 5.18 -3.39
N GLY A 116 28.19 4.23 -3.36
CA GLY A 116 28.16 3.03 -4.22
C GLY A 116 28.04 3.31 -5.73
N TRP A 117 27.26 2.50 -6.44
CA TRP A 117 27.12 2.46 -7.92
C TRP A 117 26.01 3.37 -8.48
N LEU A 118 25.50 4.32 -7.70
CA LEU A 118 24.32 5.11 -8.07
C LEU A 118 24.63 6.23 -9.08
N ASN A 119 23.70 6.46 -10.01
CA ASN A 119 23.83 7.45 -11.09
C ASN A 119 23.79 8.89 -10.54
N ARG A 120 24.86 9.65 -10.78
CA ARG A 120 25.07 11.02 -10.27
C ARG A 120 24.01 12.05 -10.70
N LYS A 121 23.26 11.80 -11.77
CA LYS A 121 22.19 12.72 -12.24
C LYS A 121 20.85 12.48 -11.57
N THR A 122 20.62 11.30 -11.02
CA THR A 122 19.33 10.89 -10.45
C THR A 122 19.42 10.51 -8.98
N ALA A 123 20.61 10.19 -8.47
CA ALA A 123 20.84 9.83 -7.08
C ALA A 123 21.65 10.91 -6.37
N LEU A 124 20.94 11.78 -5.67
CA LEU A 124 21.53 12.70 -4.70
C LEU A 124 21.52 11.97 -3.35
N GLY A 125 22.66 11.40 -2.96
CA GLY A 125 22.79 10.68 -1.70
C GLY A 125 22.45 11.54 -0.49
N GLY A 126 21.30 11.23 0.13
CA GLY A 126 20.94 11.54 1.51
C GLY A 126 20.94 10.25 2.35
N ASN A 127 20.79 10.37 3.66
CA ASN A 127 20.83 9.23 4.58
C ASN A 127 19.86 8.15 4.11
N MET A 128 20.25 6.88 4.25
CA MET A 128 19.25 5.83 4.34
C MET A 128 18.36 6.14 5.58
N PRO A 129 17.06 6.40 5.39
CA PRO A 129 16.08 5.32 5.37
C PRO A 129 15.96 4.77 3.95
N HIS A 130 16.91 3.91 3.56
CA HIS A 130 16.89 2.46 3.79
C HIS A 130 15.99 1.82 2.74
N ASN A 131 16.48 0.79 2.06
CA ASN A 131 15.71 -0.09 1.15
C ASN A 131 14.37 -0.58 1.73
N TRP A 132 14.06 -0.27 2.98
CA TRP A 132 12.73 -0.34 3.58
C TRP A 132 11.64 0.30 2.71
N THR A 133 11.78 1.53 2.21
CA THR A 133 10.70 2.13 1.38
C THR A 133 10.50 1.38 0.08
N SER A 134 11.59 0.94 -0.55
CA SER A 134 11.52 0.11 -1.76
C SER A 134 10.93 -1.27 -1.46
N ALA A 135 11.31 -1.89 -0.34
CA ALA A 135 10.72 -3.14 0.13
C ALA A 135 9.24 -2.97 0.46
N GLU A 136 8.87 -1.85 1.09
CA GLU A 136 7.50 -1.49 1.43
C GLU A 136 6.67 -1.28 0.16
N MET A 137 7.21 -0.61 -0.85
CA MET A 137 6.54 -0.47 -2.16
C MET A 137 6.37 -1.82 -2.85
N VAL A 138 7.37 -2.71 -2.79
CA VAL A 138 7.26 -4.06 -3.32
C VAL A 138 6.17 -4.84 -2.57
N ASN A 139 6.13 -4.75 -1.25
CA ASN A 139 5.12 -5.41 -0.42
C ASN A 139 3.73 -4.84 -0.67
N LEU A 140 3.58 -3.52 -0.76
CA LEU A 140 2.34 -2.84 -1.10
C LEU A 140 1.83 -3.31 -2.48
N ILE A 141 2.70 -3.30 -3.50
CA ILE A 141 2.32 -3.75 -4.85
C ILE A 141 1.92 -5.22 -4.83
N ARG A 142 2.65 -6.06 -4.11
CA ARG A 142 2.31 -7.47 -3.92
C ARG A 142 0.91 -7.61 -3.28
N ASP A 143 0.67 -6.91 -2.18
CA ASP A 143 -0.54 -7.01 -1.37
C ASP A 143 -1.76 -6.31 -2.02
N ILE A 144 -1.55 -5.48 -3.06
CA ILE A 144 -2.63 -5.08 -3.98
C ILE A 144 -3.25 -6.33 -4.62
N PHE A 145 -2.43 -7.30 -5.03
CA PHE A 145 -2.87 -8.47 -5.78
C PHE A 145 -3.13 -9.69 -4.89
N VAL A 146 -2.31 -9.93 -3.86
CA VAL A 146 -2.33 -11.18 -3.09
C VAL A 146 -2.01 -10.91 -1.63
N VAL A 147 -2.91 -11.29 -0.72
CA VAL A 147 -2.73 -11.16 0.73
C VAL A 147 -3.00 -12.48 1.42
N GLU A 148 -2.10 -12.88 2.31
CA GLU A 148 -2.27 -14.04 3.20
C GLU A 148 -2.96 -13.67 4.52
N GLU A 149 -4.14 -14.22 4.71
CA GLU A 149 -4.95 -14.06 5.92
C GLU A 149 -5.27 -15.44 6.53
N GLY A 150 -4.48 -15.86 7.51
CA GLY A 150 -4.66 -17.16 8.18
C GLY A 150 -4.38 -18.33 7.24
N ASP A 151 -5.39 -19.17 7.03
CA ASP A 151 -5.39 -20.32 6.10
C ASP A 151 -5.99 -19.96 4.72
N ALA A 152 -6.11 -18.66 4.41
CA ALA A 152 -6.70 -18.16 3.19
C ALA A 152 -5.77 -17.24 2.39
N LEU A 153 -5.96 -17.28 1.07
CA LEU A 153 -5.36 -16.38 0.12
C LEU A 153 -6.43 -15.43 -0.43
N ILE A 154 -6.26 -14.14 -0.15
CA ILE A 154 -7.15 -13.08 -0.60
C ILE A 154 -6.57 -12.46 -1.87
N LEU A 155 -7.34 -12.52 -2.95
CA LEU A 155 -6.91 -12.08 -4.27
C LEU A 155 -7.61 -10.79 -4.67
N GLY A 156 -6.81 -9.85 -5.16
CA GLY A 156 -7.23 -8.52 -5.58
C GLY A 156 -7.68 -7.59 -4.46
N LYS A 157 -7.24 -7.80 -3.20
CA LYS A 157 -7.71 -7.02 -2.04
C LYS A 157 -7.51 -5.50 -2.23
N GLY A 158 -6.40 -5.09 -2.84
CA GLY A 158 -6.11 -3.70 -3.15
C GLY A 158 -6.43 -3.27 -4.58
N VAL A 159 -6.96 -4.15 -5.43
CA VAL A 159 -7.33 -3.80 -6.81
C VAL A 159 -8.46 -2.77 -6.79
N PRO A 160 -8.32 -1.64 -7.48
CA PRO A 160 -9.32 -0.59 -7.42
C PRO A 160 -10.46 -0.85 -8.42
N PRO A 161 -11.68 -0.35 -8.16
CA PRO A 161 -12.85 -0.62 -9.00
C PRO A 161 -12.67 -0.22 -10.47
N GLU A 162 -11.86 0.79 -10.76
CA GLU A 162 -11.58 1.24 -12.12
C GLU A 162 -10.87 0.19 -12.99
N TRP A 163 -10.23 -0.83 -12.41
CA TRP A 163 -9.65 -1.96 -13.15
C TRP A 163 -10.68 -3.03 -13.51
N LEU A 164 -11.91 -2.91 -13.02
CA LEU A 164 -13.03 -3.81 -13.31
C LEU A 164 -13.97 -3.26 -14.39
N LYS A 165 -13.50 -2.32 -15.22
CA LYS A 165 -14.29 -1.78 -16.33
C LYS A 165 -14.41 -2.81 -17.46
N PRO A 166 -15.54 -2.84 -18.20
CA PRO A 166 -15.69 -3.71 -19.36
C PRO A 166 -14.50 -3.66 -20.33
N GLY A 167 -13.99 -4.82 -20.71
CA GLY A 167 -12.81 -4.97 -21.56
C GLY A 167 -11.47 -5.00 -20.82
N SER A 168 -11.44 -4.83 -19.49
CA SER A 168 -10.20 -4.87 -18.71
C SER A 168 -9.65 -6.29 -18.55
N ARG A 169 -8.32 -6.41 -18.53
CA ARG A 169 -7.60 -7.64 -18.23
C ARG A 169 -6.36 -7.33 -17.39
N PHE A 170 -6.27 -7.96 -16.22
CA PHE A 170 -5.13 -7.80 -15.31
C PHE A 170 -4.87 -9.09 -14.54
N GLY A 171 -3.72 -9.19 -13.89
CA GLY A 171 -3.36 -10.40 -13.15
C GLY A 171 -1.89 -10.45 -12.78
N VAL A 172 -1.50 -11.57 -12.19
CA VAL A 172 -0.13 -11.84 -11.75
C VAL A 172 0.32 -13.19 -12.28
N THR A 173 1.63 -13.35 -12.47
CA THR A 173 2.26 -14.61 -12.89
C THR A 173 3.33 -15.00 -11.88
N ASN A 174 3.30 -16.24 -11.39
CA ASN A 174 4.24 -16.78 -10.40
C ASN A 174 4.46 -15.86 -9.18
N MET A 175 3.41 -15.22 -8.68
CA MET A 175 3.49 -14.37 -7.48
C MET A 175 3.82 -15.26 -6.28
N PRO A 176 4.90 -15.01 -5.52
CA PRO A 176 5.26 -15.82 -4.37
C PRO A 176 4.28 -15.60 -3.21
N THR A 177 3.85 -16.71 -2.60
CA THR A 177 3.00 -16.74 -1.40
C THR A 177 3.53 -17.77 -0.41
N ASP A 178 3.09 -17.70 0.85
CA ASP A 178 3.39 -18.71 1.87
C ASP A 178 2.93 -20.13 1.47
N PHE A 179 2.01 -20.23 0.51
CA PHE A 179 1.44 -21.47 0.00
C PHE A 179 1.99 -21.88 -1.38
N GLY A 180 3.07 -21.23 -1.83
CA GLY A 180 3.66 -21.45 -3.15
C GLY A 180 3.24 -20.42 -4.19
N PRO A 181 3.77 -20.50 -5.42
CA PRO A 181 3.53 -19.48 -6.44
C PRO A 181 2.09 -19.53 -6.97
N VAL A 182 1.49 -18.36 -7.15
CA VAL A 182 0.14 -18.19 -7.69
C VAL A 182 0.17 -17.40 -9.00
N THR A 183 -0.65 -17.84 -9.95
CA THR A 183 -0.92 -17.12 -11.20
C THR A 183 -2.42 -16.94 -11.32
N TYR A 184 -2.88 -15.72 -11.55
CA TYR A 184 -4.27 -15.50 -11.89
C TYR A 184 -4.44 -14.39 -12.93
N THR A 185 -5.55 -14.45 -13.66
CA THR A 185 -5.96 -13.40 -14.59
C THR A 185 -7.43 -13.12 -14.41
N VAL A 186 -7.75 -11.86 -14.16
CA VAL A 186 -9.11 -11.33 -14.19
C VAL A 186 -9.39 -10.79 -15.59
N ILE A 187 -10.54 -11.14 -16.14
CA ILE A 187 -11.05 -10.64 -17.43
C ILE A 187 -12.44 -10.09 -17.18
N VAL A 188 -12.66 -8.83 -17.51
CA VAL A 188 -14.00 -8.24 -17.52
C VAL A 188 -14.47 -8.19 -18.96
N ASP A 189 -15.50 -8.94 -19.30
CA ASP A 189 -16.03 -8.92 -20.66
C ASP A 189 -16.75 -7.61 -20.99
N ARG A 190 -17.21 -7.46 -22.24
CA ARG A 190 -17.91 -6.24 -22.69
C ARG A 190 -19.25 -6.01 -21.97
N SER A 191 -19.83 -7.03 -21.35
CA SER A 191 -21.06 -6.93 -20.56
C SER A 191 -20.81 -6.55 -19.10
N GLY A 192 -19.54 -6.50 -18.67
CA GLY A 192 -19.17 -6.27 -17.27
C GLY A 192 -19.07 -7.56 -16.44
N LYS A 193 -19.23 -8.74 -17.04
CA LYS A 193 -19.07 -10.01 -16.34
C LYS A 193 -17.60 -10.28 -16.06
N VAL A 194 -17.30 -10.59 -14.80
CA VAL A 194 -15.95 -10.86 -14.32
C VAL A 194 -15.65 -12.36 -14.42
N PHE A 195 -14.59 -12.70 -15.13
CA PHE A 195 -14.03 -14.05 -15.22
C PHE A 195 -12.69 -14.08 -14.54
N LEU A 196 -12.41 -15.21 -13.90
CA LEU A 196 -11.18 -15.44 -13.20
C LEU A 196 -10.57 -16.77 -13.66
N ASN A 197 -9.36 -16.69 -14.20
CA ASN A 197 -8.52 -17.83 -14.44
C ASN A 197 -7.50 -17.90 -13.31
N TYR A 198 -7.47 -18.99 -12.55
CA TYR A 198 -6.63 -19.13 -11.36
C TYR A 198 -5.82 -20.44 -11.42
N LYS A 199 -4.55 -20.35 -11.02
CA LYS A 199 -3.63 -21.46 -10.83
C LYS A 199 -2.84 -21.23 -9.55
N GLY A 200 -3.07 -22.06 -8.55
CA GLY A 200 -2.38 -22.07 -7.26
C GLY A 200 -2.55 -23.42 -6.58
N SER A 201 -2.10 -23.56 -5.32
CA SER A 201 -2.32 -24.80 -4.58
C SER A 201 -3.79 -25.02 -4.25
N GLU A 202 -4.20 -26.27 -4.13
CA GLU A 202 -5.52 -26.68 -3.64
C GLU A 202 -5.60 -26.70 -2.10
N SER A 203 -4.48 -26.47 -1.41
CA SER A 203 -4.33 -26.68 0.03
C SER A 203 -4.87 -25.55 0.92
N TYR A 204 -5.49 -24.51 0.36
CA TYR A 204 -5.96 -23.34 1.11
C TYR A 204 -7.24 -22.75 0.52
N ARG A 205 -7.91 -21.93 1.32
CA ARG A 205 -9.13 -21.23 0.90
C ARG A 205 -8.74 -20.02 0.05
N THR A 206 -9.31 -19.89 -1.14
CA THR A 206 -9.05 -18.73 -2.00
C THR A 206 -10.31 -17.87 -2.05
N ALA A 207 -10.16 -16.57 -1.78
CA ALA A 207 -11.25 -15.60 -1.89
C ALA A 207 -10.84 -14.47 -2.85
N PHE A 208 -11.77 -14.04 -3.70
CA PHE A 208 -11.60 -12.85 -4.53
C PHE A 208 -12.50 -11.75 -4.00
N ILE A 209 -11.91 -10.63 -3.60
CA ILE A 209 -12.66 -9.54 -2.97
C ILE A 209 -12.68 -8.33 -3.90
N PHE A 210 -13.85 -8.06 -4.48
CA PHE A 210 -14.15 -6.81 -5.21
C PHE A 210 -15.02 -5.83 -4.43
N HIS A 211 -15.34 -6.11 -3.15
CA HIS A 211 -16.34 -5.33 -2.42
C HIS A 211 -15.96 -3.84 -2.29
N GLU A 212 -16.86 -2.98 -2.80
CA GLU A 212 -17.29 -1.75 -2.13
C GLU A 212 -18.44 -2.13 -1.18
N LYS A 213 -18.15 -2.25 0.11
CA LYS A 213 -19.17 -2.06 1.14
C LYS A 213 -18.65 -1.03 2.12
N GLU A 214 -18.81 0.24 1.78
CA GLU A 214 -19.21 1.20 2.82
C GLU A 214 -20.69 0.93 3.10
N GLU A 215 -21.01 -0.15 3.82
CA GLU A 215 -22.35 -0.32 4.37
C GLU A 215 -22.45 0.57 5.62
N GLU A 216 -23.30 1.58 5.49
CA GLU A 216 -23.93 2.29 6.58
C GLU A 216 -24.46 1.26 7.59
N VAL A 217 -23.97 1.31 8.83
CA VAL A 217 -24.45 0.46 9.91
C VAL A 217 -25.88 0.91 10.24
N ILE A 218 -26.87 0.32 9.58
CA ILE A 218 -28.24 0.29 10.07
C ILE A 218 -28.36 -0.98 10.90
N HIS A 219 -28.35 -0.80 12.22
CA HIS A 219 -28.70 -1.86 13.15
C HIS A 219 -30.16 -2.31 12.92
N PRO A 220 -30.43 -3.61 12.72
CA PRO A 220 -31.76 -4.13 13.00
C PRO A 220 -31.96 -4.17 14.52
N ARG A 221 -33.17 -3.76 14.92
CA ARG A 221 -33.67 -3.52 16.29
C ARG A 221 -33.32 -4.59 17.32
#